data_AF-A0A821M201-F1
#
_entry.id   AF-A0A821M201-F1
#
_cell.length_a   1.000
_cell.length_b   1.000
_cell.length_c   1.000
_cell.angle_alpha   90.00
_cell.angle_beta   90.00
_cell.angle_gamma   90.00
#
_symmetry.space_group_name_H-M   'P 1'
#
loop_
_entity.id
_entity.type
_entity.pdbx_description
1 polymer ?
#
loop_
_entity_poly.entity_id
_entity_poly.type
_entity_poly.pdbx_seq_one_letter_code
_entity_poly.pdbx_strand_id
1 'polypeptide(L)'
;SDNILKRIIEYKEVNVILDVGALFIDETNREIAIKWLNLSHKNRIDYVIYFDSNSIFVCDRQGHHCPFVTSPASERLDHCIFYLDEIHTRGTDFKFPVGFKAAVTLGNGLTKDRFVQACMRMRKLGHGHSLTFWSSHEVDQQIKTLKNNSLIIESKRKKKRWIHQFD
;
A
#
# COMPACT_ATOMS: atom_id res chain seq x y z
N SER A 1 -8.58 8.45 -7.95
CA SER A 1 -7.21 8.02 -7.60
C SER A 1 -6.30 9.11 -7.01
N ASP A 2 -6.18 10.28 -7.63
CA ASP A 2 -5.19 11.29 -7.18
C ASP A 2 -5.35 11.79 -5.74
N ASN A 3 -6.59 11.99 -5.27
CA ASN A 3 -6.86 12.49 -3.92
C ASN A 3 -6.42 11.47 -2.85
N ILE A 4 -6.80 10.20 -3.01
CA ILE A 4 -6.39 9.15 -2.05
C ILE A 4 -4.88 8.95 -2.06
N LEU A 5 -4.23 8.98 -3.23
CA LEU A 5 -2.77 8.83 -3.32
C LEU A 5 -2.05 9.90 -2.50
N LYS A 6 -2.42 11.17 -2.69
CA LYS A 6 -1.85 12.29 -1.92
C LYS A 6 -2.02 12.12 -0.42
N ARG A 7 -3.23 11.74 0.01
CA ARG A 7 -3.52 11.53 1.44
C ARG A 7 -2.72 10.38 2.05
N ILE A 8 -2.52 9.29 1.31
CA ILE A 8 -1.66 8.18 1.72
C ILE A 8 -0.21 8.66 1.89
N ILE A 9 0.29 9.43 0.92
CA ILE A 9 1.68 9.92 0.91
C ILE A 9 1.95 10.87 2.09
N GLU A 10 1.03 11.81 2.34
CA GLU A 10 1.12 12.76 3.45
C GLU A 10 1.00 12.08 4.81
N TYR A 11 0.36 10.91 4.86
CA TYR A 11 0.16 10.18 6.10
C TYR A 11 1.42 9.39 6.50
N LYS A 12 2.25 9.99 7.35
CA LYS A 12 3.32 9.32 8.09
C LYS A 12 4.40 8.63 7.24
N GLU A 13 4.68 9.10 6.03
CA GLU A 13 5.76 8.59 5.17
C GLU A 13 5.60 7.09 4.88
N VAL A 14 4.59 6.76 4.07
CA VAL A 14 4.38 5.40 3.56
C VAL A 14 5.49 5.02 2.58
N ASN A 15 5.95 3.77 2.65
CA ASN A 15 6.95 3.21 1.73
C ASN A 15 6.34 2.19 0.76
N VAL A 16 5.23 1.55 1.16
CA VAL A 16 4.58 0.49 0.38
C VAL A 16 3.09 0.76 0.28
N ILE A 17 2.52 0.70 -0.91
CA ILE A 17 1.08 0.64 -1.13
C ILE A 17 0.75 -0.78 -1.56
N LEU A 18 -0.09 -1.45 -0.77
CA LEU A 18 -0.66 -2.76 -1.05
C LEU A 18 -2.10 -2.55 -1.54
N ASP A 19 -2.29 -2.42 -2.85
CA ASP A 19 -3.60 -2.19 -3.46
C ASP A 19 -4.39 -3.48 -3.66
N VAL A 20 -4.88 -4.06 -2.57
CA VAL A 20 -5.69 -5.29 -2.59
C VAL A 20 -7.20 -5.05 -2.54
N GLY A 21 -7.59 -3.84 -2.16
CA GLY A 21 -8.95 -3.33 -2.19
C GLY A 21 -9.32 -2.58 -3.48
N ALA A 22 -8.43 -2.56 -4.47
CA ALA A 22 -8.66 -1.95 -5.78
C ALA A 22 -9.15 -0.49 -5.69
N LEU A 23 -8.44 0.36 -4.94
CA LEU A 23 -8.80 1.79 -4.81
C LEU A 23 -8.25 2.66 -5.94
N PHE A 24 -7.42 2.09 -6.83
CA PHE A 24 -6.79 2.80 -7.95
C PHE A 24 -7.16 2.23 -9.33
N ILE A 25 -8.39 1.73 -9.51
CA ILE A 25 -8.86 1.01 -10.71
C ILE A 25 -8.72 1.74 -12.05
N ASP A 26 -8.69 3.07 -12.06
CA ASP A 26 -8.70 3.86 -13.30
C ASP A 26 -7.30 4.08 -13.91
N GLU A 27 -6.26 3.55 -13.27
CA GLU A 27 -4.87 3.78 -13.64
C GLU A 27 -4.06 2.49 -13.64
N THR A 28 -3.08 2.43 -14.53
CA THR A 28 -2.08 1.35 -14.53
C THR A 28 -1.16 1.48 -13.32
N ASN A 29 -0.58 0.36 -12.90
CA ASN A 29 0.45 0.34 -11.84
C ASN A 29 1.57 1.35 -12.11
N ARG A 30 1.98 1.49 -13.37
CA ARG A 30 3.02 2.42 -13.81
C ARG A 30 2.61 3.88 -13.58
N GLU A 31 1.38 4.25 -13.94
CA GLU A 31 0.89 5.63 -13.78
C GLU A 31 0.86 6.03 -12.30
N ILE A 32 0.32 5.15 -11.44
CA ILE A 32 0.25 5.38 -9.99
C ILE A 32 1.65 5.46 -9.40
N ALA A 33 2.53 4.53 -9.78
CA ALA A 33 3.92 4.49 -9.34
C ALA A 33 4.67 5.78 -9.69
N ILE A 34 4.57 6.25 -10.93
CA ILE A 34 5.24 7.48 -11.39
C ILE A 34 4.66 8.71 -10.68
N LYS A 35 3.33 8.79 -10.54
CA LYS A 35 2.68 9.87 -9.78
C LYS A 35 3.18 9.91 -8.34
N TRP A 36 3.24 8.77 -7.67
CA TRP A 36 3.74 8.68 -6.31
C TRP A 36 5.22 9.07 -6.22
N LEU A 37 6.05 8.59 -7.14
CA LEU A 37 7.45 8.99 -7.21
C LEU A 37 7.55 10.51 -7.28
N ASN A 38 6.87 11.15 -8.23
CA ASN A 38 6.89 12.61 -8.42
C ASN A 38 6.46 13.41 -7.19
N LEU A 39 5.52 12.87 -6.39
CA LEU A 39 5.06 13.49 -5.14
C LEU A 39 6.00 13.23 -3.95
N SER A 40 6.87 12.22 -4.03
CA SER A 40 7.77 11.83 -2.94
C SER A 40 9.00 12.74 -2.83
N HIS A 41 9.55 12.87 -1.62
CA HIS A 41 10.73 13.69 -1.35
C HIS A 41 11.96 13.27 -2.20
N LYS A 42 12.43 14.19 -3.05
CA LYS A 42 13.54 13.95 -3.99
C LYS A 42 14.88 13.59 -3.32
N ASN A 43 15.09 14.00 -2.07
CA ASN A 43 16.33 13.72 -1.33
C ASN A 43 16.32 12.35 -0.64
N ARG A 44 15.20 11.63 -0.68
CA ARG A 44 15.03 10.35 0.04
C ARG A 44 14.65 9.22 -0.89
N ILE A 45 13.78 9.49 -1.86
CA ILE A 45 13.22 8.46 -2.74
C ILE A 45 13.70 8.71 -4.16
N ASP A 46 14.45 7.74 -4.69
CA ASP A 46 15.03 7.79 -6.04
C ASP A 46 14.23 6.92 -7.02
N TYR A 47 13.61 5.86 -6.52
CA TYR A 47 13.00 4.81 -7.35
C TYR A 47 11.59 4.45 -6.89
N VAL A 48 10.75 4.06 -7.85
CA VAL A 48 9.50 3.36 -7.58
C VAL A 48 9.51 1.99 -8.22
N ILE A 49 9.08 1.00 -7.45
CA ILE A 49 9.01 -0.41 -7.84
C ILE A 49 7.54 -0.79 -7.98
N TYR A 50 7.19 -1.42 -9.09
CA TYR A 50 5.83 -1.87 -9.37
C TYR A 50 5.83 -3.08 -10.30
N PHE A 51 4.67 -3.73 -10.43
CA PHE A 51 4.48 -4.77 -11.43
C PHE A 51 3.98 -4.19 -12.74
N ASP A 52 4.64 -4.58 -13.83
CA ASP A 52 4.12 -4.42 -15.18
C ASP A 52 3.89 -5.81 -15.76
N SER A 53 2.62 -6.14 -16.00
CA SER A 53 2.19 -7.52 -16.22
C SER A 53 2.78 -8.43 -15.11
N ASN A 54 3.39 -9.57 -15.44
CA ASN A 54 3.90 -10.52 -14.45
C ASN A 54 5.36 -10.25 -14.00
N SER A 55 5.92 -9.07 -14.27
CA SER A 55 7.33 -8.77 -13.99
C SER A 55 7.50 -7.50 -13.17
N ILE A 56 8.57 -7.46 -12.36
CA ILE A 56 8.87 -6.33 -11.49
C ILE A 56 9.75 -5.34 -12.24
N PHE A 57 9.27 -4.11 -12.32
CA PHE A 57 9.97 -3.00 -12.94
C PHE A 57 10.25 -1.88 -11.96
N VAL A 58 11.21 -1.05 -12.36
CA VAL A 58 11.63 0.14 -11.64
C VAL A 58 11.53 1.33 -12.57
N CYS A 59 11.03 2.43 -12.03
CA CYS A 59 11.14 3.74 -12.65
C CYS A 59 11.99 4.65 -11.75
N ASP A 60 12.94 5.38 -12.34
CA ASP A 60 13.72 6.41 -11.66
C ASP A 60 13.15 7.82 -11.88
N ARG A 61 13.78 8.84 -11.27
CA ARG A 61 13.39 10.25 -11.40
C ARG A 61 13.58 10.82 -12.80
N GLN A 62 14.40 10.19 -13.63
CA GLN A 62 14.64 10.57 -15.02
C GLN A 62 13.64 9.91 -15.98
N GLY A 63 12.78 9.01 -15.47
CA GLY A 63 11.80 8.28 -16.24
C GLY A 63 12.35 7.02 -16.90
N HIS A 64 13.58 6.60 -16.57
CA HIS A 64 14.11 5.33 -17.08
C HIS A 64 13.34 4.17 -16.47
N HIS A 65 12.98 3.23 -17.33
CA HIS A 65 12.21 2.05 -16.99
C HIS A 65 13.05 0.80 -17.26
N CYS A 66 13.31 -0.01 -16.24
CA CYS A 66 14.09 -1.23 -16.39
C CYS A 66 13.65 -2.33 -15.42
N PRO A 67 14.00 -3.61 -15.68
CA PRO A 67 13.75 -4.70 -14.75
C PRO A 67 14.43 -4.45 -13.40
N PHE A 68 13.73 -4.78 -12.31
CA PHE A 68 14.25 -4.56 -10.95
C PHE A 68 15.58 -5.28 -10.70
N VAL A 69 15.71 -6.52 -11.17
CA VAL A 69 16.89 -7.36 -10.95
C VAL A 69 18.18 -6.80 -11.56
N THR A 70 18.08 -5.98 -12.60
CA THR A 70 19.24 -5.34 -13.25
C THR A 70 19.41 -3.88 -12.83
N SER A 71 18.53 -3.36 -11.99
CA SER A 71 18.54 -1.95 -11.59
C SER A 71 19.36 -1.72 -10.32
N PRO A 72 19.96 -0.53 -10.15
CA PRO A 72 20.59 -0.13 -8.88
C PRO A 72 19.63 -0.13 -7.67
N ALA A 73 18.32 -0.04 -7.91
CA ALA A 73 17.31 -0.07 -6.87
C ALA A 73 17.31 -1.37 -6.05
N SER A 74 17.76 -2.49 -6.64
CA SER A 74 17.85 -3.79 -5.96
C SER A 74 18.79 -3.79 -4.75
N GLU A 75 19.79 -2.90 -4.75
CA GLU A 75 20.78 -2.73 -3.68
C GLU A 75 20.47 -1.54 -2.76
N ARG A 76 19.53 -0.67 -3.15
CA ARG A 76 19.19 0.60 -2.49
C ARG A 76 17.70 0.67 -2.12
N LEU A 77 17.17 -0.38 -1.51
CA LEU A 77 15.74 -0.51 -1.20
C LEU A 77 15.21 0.58 -0.25
N ASP A 78 16.09 1.17 0.57
CA ASP A 78 15.78 2.29 1.46
C ASP A 78 15.49 3.60 0.70
N HIS A 79 15.94 3.71 -0.55
CA HIS A 79 15.61 4.79 -1.49
C HIS A 79 14.42 4.46 -2.40
N CYS A 80 13.73 3.35 -2.15
CA CYS A 80 12.64 2.86 -2.99
C CYS A 80 11.27 2.98 -2.30
N ILE A 81 10.25 3.23 -3.11
CA ILE A 81 8.83 3.05 -2.77
C ILE A 81 8.23 1.94 -3.63
N PHE A 82 7.18 1.29 -3.14
CA PHE A 82 6.65 0.06 -3.73
C PHE A 82 5.15 0.15 -3.92
N TYR A 83 4.68 0.11 -5.16
CA TYR A 83 3.26 -0.01 -5.49
C TYR A 83 2.94 -1.44 -5.94
N LEU A 84 2.16 -2.16 -5.15
CA LEU A 84 1.86 -3.59 -5.36
C LEU A 84 0.35 -3.80 -5.44
N ASP A 85 -0.14 -4.22 -6.60
CA ASP A 85 -1.55 -4.53 -6.82
C ASP A 85 -1.97 -5.91 -6.27
N GLU A 86 -3.27 -6.18 -6.31
CA GLU A 86 -3.81 -7.46 -5.87
C GLU A 86 -3.19 -8.67 -6.59
N ILE A 87 -3.17 -8.63 -7.93
CA ILE A 87 -2.82 -9.79 -8.77
C ILE A 87 -1.40 -10.26 -8.45
N HIS A 88 -0.49 -9.31 -8.25
CA HIS A 88 0.94 -9.59 -8.13
C HIS A 88 1.47 -9.56 -6.69
N THR A 89 0.62 -9.25 -5.69
CA THR A 89 0.94 -9.55 -4.28
C THR A 89 1.11 -11.05 -4.00
N ARG A 90 0.75 -11.92 -4.96
CA ARG A 90 1.01 -13.37 -4.93
C ARG A 90 2.33 -13.70 -5.63
N GLY A 91 3.34 -14.10 -4.87
CA GLY A 91 4.53 -14.77 -5.41
C GLY A 91 5.83 -13.96 -5.37
N THR A 92 5.81 -12.70 -4.93
CA THR A 92 7.03 -11.91 -4.75
C THR A 92 7.34 -11.65 -3.29
N ASP A 93 8.62 -11.77 -2.96
CA ASP A 93 9.14 -11.64 -1.61
C ASP A 93 10.18 -10.52 -1.52
N PHE A 94 9.70 -9.27 -1.42
CA PHE A 94 10.58 -8.14 -1.14
C PHE A 94 11.02 -8.20 0.32
N LYS A 95 12.34 -8.25 0.54
CA LYS A 95 12.93 -8.07 1.87
C LYS A 95 12.94 -6.58 2.21
N PHE A 96 11.79 -6.03 2.58
CA PHE A 96 11.67 -4.61 2.92
C PHE A 96 12.64 -4.22 4.04
N PRO A 97 13.32 -3.06 3.94
CA PRO A 97 14.12 -2.51 5.02
C PRO A 97 13.33 -2.35 6.32
N VAL A 98 13.99 -2.52 7.46
CA VAL A 98 13.34 -2.36 8.78
C VAL A 98 12.76 -0.96 8.91
N GLY A 99 11.57 -0.84 9.50
CA GLY A 99 10.90 0.45 9.70
C GLY A 99 9.88 0.82 8.62
N PHE A 100 9.83 0.06 7.51
CA PHE A 100 8.89 0.33 6.42
C PHE A 100 7.42 0.32 6.87
N LYS A 101 6.67 1.28 6.34
CA LYS A 101 5.23 1.43 6.59
C LYS A 101 4.46 1.14 5.32
N ALA A 102 3.43 0.31 5.42
CA ALA A 102 2.55 0.04 4.29
C ALA A 102 1.16 0.64 4.48
N ALA A 103 0.62 1.22 3.41
CA ALA A 103 -0.79 1.51 3.27
C ALA A 103 -1.47 0.32 2.59
N VAL A 104 -2.49 -0.25 3.24
CA VAL A 104 -3.28 -1.36 2.71
C VAL A 104 -4.65 -0.82 2.33
N THR A 105 -5.03 -1.01 1.08
CA THR A 105 -6.35 -0.58 0.60
C THR A 105 -7.42 -1.62 0.94
N LEU A 106 -8.60 -1.14 1.32
CA LEU A 106 -9.78 -1.93 1.64
C LEU A 106 -10.89 -1.57 0.66
N GLY A 107 -11.43 -2.58 -0.01
CA GLY A 107 -12.48 -2.46 -1.01
C GLY A 107 -13.62 -3.42 -0.75
N ASN A 108 -14.75 -3.19 -1.41
CA ASN A 108 -15.86 -4.13 -1.39
C ASN A 108 -15.42 -5.47 -2.02
N GLY A 109 -15.90 -6.59 -1.48
CA GLY A 109 -15.52 -7.93 -1.93
C GLY A 109 -14.10 -8.38 -1.55
N LEU A 110 -13.31 -7.55 -0.85
CA LEU A 110 -12.01 -7.97 -0.31
C LEU A 110 -12.22 -9.08 0.75
N THR A 111 -11.77 -10.29 0.43
CA THR A 111 -11.86 -11.41 1.36
C THR A 111 -10.83 -11.30 2.49
N LYS A 112 -11.16 -11.92 3.64
CA LYS A 112 -10.24 -12.02 4.78
C LYS A 112 -8.88 -12.60 4.37
N ASP A 113 -8.88 -13.66 3.57
CA ASP A 113 -7.65 -14.35 3.19
C ASP A 113 -6.77 -13.48 2.31
N ARG A 114 -7.34 -12.79 1.32
CA ARG A 114 -6.61 -11.84 0.48
C ARG A 114 -6.01 -10.70 1.30
N PHE A 115 -6.81 -10.13 2.20
CA PHE A 115 -6.36 -9.08 3.11
C PHE A 115 -5.19 -9.54 3.99
N VAL A 116 -5.31 -10.71 4.64
CA VAL A 116 -4.27 -11.27 5.50
C VAL A 116 -3.01 -11.59 4.69
N GLN A 117 -3.14 -12.19 3.51
CA GLN A 117 -2.02 -12.52 2.63
C GLN A 117 -1.23 -11.25 2.26
N ALA A 118 -1.91 -10.17 1.90
CA ALA A 118 -1.28 -8.89 1.59
C ALA A 118 -0.50 -8.35 2.81
N CYS A 119 -1.17 -8.29 3.97
CA CYS A 119 -0.56 -7.82 5.21
C CYS A 119 0.68 -8.63 5.61
N MET A 120 0.64 -9.96 5.41
CA MET A 120 1.73 -10.87 5.76
C MET A 120 2.97 -10.75 4.84
N ARG A 121 2.87 -10.01 3.73
CA ARG A 121 4.06 -9.61 2.94
C ARG A 121 4.96 -8.64 3.71
N MET A 122 4.39 -7.84 4.60
CA MET A 122 5.14 -7.03 5.56
C MET A 122 5.62 -7.91 6.73
N ARG A 123 6.61 -8.77 6.48
CA ARG A 123 7.17 -9.66 7.52
C ARG A 123 7.74 -8.86 8.68
N LYS A 124 7.74 -9.42 9.89
CA LYS A 124 8.11 -8.69 11.12
C LYS A 124 7.18 -7.51 11.40
N LEU A 125 5.91 -7.63 11.03
CA LEU A 125 4.88 -6.67 11.42
C LEU A 125 4.86 -6.50 12.95
N GLY A 126 4.82 -5.24 13.42
CA GLY A 126 4.90 -4.90 14.84
C GLY A 126 6.32 -4.96 15.44
N HIS A 127 7.31 -5.41 14.65
CA HIS A 127 8.72 -5.50 15.02
C HIS A 127 9.58 -4.71 14.02
N GLY A 128 9.18 -3.45 13.81
CA GLY A 128 9.80 -2.52 12.86
C GLY A 128 8.83 -2.11 11.75
N HIS A 129 8.18 -3.05 11.08
CA HIS A 129 7.18 -2.72 10.06
C HIS A 129 5.82 -2.39 10.68
N SER A 130 5.04 -1.55 9.99
CA SER A 130 3.69 -1.19 10.41
C SER A 130 2.73 -1.04 9.22
N LEU A 131 1.44 -1.18 9.50
CA LEU A 131 0.37 -1.03 8.51
C LEU A 131 -0.55 0.14 8.87
N THR A 132 -1.13 0.72 7.83
CA THR A 132 -2.23 1.68 7.88
C THR A 132 -3.29 1.22 6.90
N PHE A 133 -4.57 1.36 7.26
CA PHE A 133 -5.67 0.88 6.42
C PHE A 133 -6.41 2.05 5.80
N TRP A 134 -6.72 1.94 4.51
CA TRP A 134 -7.35 2.99 3.72
C TRP A 134 -8.57 2.42 3.00
N SER A 135 -9.69 3.12 3.05
CA SER A 135 -10.93 2.66 2.43
C SER A 135 -11.72 3.82 1.84
N SER A 136 -12.59 3.53 0.87
CA SER A 136 -13.60 4.48 0.43
C SER A 136 -14.56 4.81 1.56
N HIS A 137 -15.27 5.93 1.42
CA HIS A 137 -16.35 6.32 2.32
C HIS A 137 -17.36 5.17 2.50
N GLU A 138 -17.79 4.56 1.41
CA GLU A 138 -18.77 3.47 1.43
C GLU A 138 -18.30 2.27 2.28
N VAL A 139 -17.07 1.79 2.03
CA VAL A 139 -16.51 0.65 2.79
C VAL A 139 -16.35 1.00 4.26
N ASP A 140 -15.92 2.22 4.59
CA ASP A 140 -15.81 2.66 5.98
C ASP A 140 -17.19 2.68 6.69
N GLN A 141 -18.24 3.14 6.01
CA GLN A 141 -19.61 3.11 6.54
C GLN A 141 -20.11 1.69 6.77
N GLN A 142 -19.86 0.77 5.83
CA GLN A 142 -20.19 -0.64 6.01
C GLN A 142 -19.49 -1.22 7.24
N ILE A 143 -18.19 -0.94 7.41
CA ILE A 143 -17.41 -1.38 8.58
C ILE A 143 -17.97 -0.78 9.87
N LYS A 144 -18.36 0.50 9.87
CA LYS A 144 -18.98 1.17 11.03
C LYS A 144 -20.32 0.53 11.40
N THR A 145 -21.18 0.26 10.43
CA THR A 145 -22.49 -0.38 10.66
C THR A 145 -22.32 -1.77 11.26
N LEU A 146 -21.40 -2.59 10.72
CA LEU A 146 -21.11 -3.92 11.27
C LEU A 146 -20.55 -3.86 12.70
N LYS A 147 -19.70 -2.86 12.99
CA LYS A 147 -19.18 -2.62 14.35
C LYS A 147 -20.29 -2.22 15.32
N ASN A 148 -21.22 -1.37 14.91
CA ASN A 148 -22.33 -0.96 15.76
C ASN A 148 -23.28 -2.12 16.07
N ASN A 149 -23.54 -3.01 15.09
CA ASN A 149 -24.31 -4.23 15.30
C ASN A 149 -23.61 -5.22 16.23
N SER A 150 -22.27 -5.28 16.22
CA SER A 150 -21.49 -6.14 17.13
C SER A 150 -21.24 -5.52 18.50
N LEU A 151 -21.32 -4.19 18.66
CA LEU A 151 -21.31 -3.50 19.96
C LEU A 151 -22.62 -3.69 20.75
N ILE A 152 -23.72 -4.04 20.08
CA ILE A 152 -24.94 -4.52 20.75
C ILE A 152 -24.70 -5.89 21.44
N ILE A 153 -23.67 -6.63 21.02
CA ILE A 153 -23.35 -7.98 21.52
C ILE A 153 -22.12 -7.99 22.47
N GLU A 154 -21.17 -7.07 22.32
CA GLU A 154 -19.99 -6.99 23.19
C GLU A 154 -19.78 -5.58 23.76
N SER A 155 -20.20 -5.41 25.02
CA SER A 155 -19.88 -4.21 25.79
C SER A 155 -18.42 -4.23 26.27
N LYS A 156 -17.74 -3.09 26.08
CA LYS A 156 -16.44 -2.67 26.66
C LYS A 156 -15.16 -3.25 26.05
N ARG A 157 -14.69 -2.67 24.94
CA ARG A 157 -13.26 -2.41 24.69
C ARG A 157 -13.09 -1.09 23.94
N LYS A 158 -12.33 -0.13 24.48
CA LYS A 158 -11.94 1.10 23.76
C LYS A 158 -11.10 0.72 22.54
N LYS A 159 -11.71 0.73 21.35
CA LYS A 159 -11.04 0.39 20.07
C LYS A 159 -10.38 1.66 19.50
N LYS A 160 -9.04 1.70 19.44
CA LYS A 160 -8.29 2.71 18.67
C LYS A 160 -8.72 2.66 17.19
N ARG A 161 -8.79 3.82 16.53
CA ARG A 161 -9.18 3.95 15.12
C ARG A 161 -7.98 3.62 14.22
N TRP A 162 -8.12 2.60 13.38
CA TRP A 162 -7.02 2.09 12.52
C TRP A 162 -7.24 2.31 11.02
N ILE A 163 -8.43 2.80 10.62
CA ILE A 163 -8.83 2.98 9.21
C ILE A 163 -8.96 4.48 8.90
N HIS A 164 -8.31 4.90 7.82
CA HIS A 164 -8.35 6.24 7.26
C HIS A 164 -9.31 6.28 6.07
N GLN A 165 -10.22 7.26 6.06
CA GLN A 165 -11.29 7.41 5.08
C GLN A 165 -10.93 8.50 4.06
N PHE A 166 -11.34 8.31 2.81
CA PHE A 166 -11.46 9.37 1.82
C PHE A 166 -12.90 9.52 1.30
N ASP A 167 -13.24 10.76 0.95
CA ASP A 167 -14.49 11.15 0.30
C ASP A 167 -14.26 11.26 -1.21
#